data_AF-A0A8S2LXM4-F1
#
_entry.id   AF-A0A8S2LXM4-F1
#
_cell.length_a   1.000
_cell.length_b   1.000
_cell.length_c   1.000
_cell.angle_alpha   90.00
_cell.angle_beta   90.00
_cell.angle_gamma   90.00
#
_symmetry.space_group_name_H-M   'P 1'
#
loop_
_entity.id
_entity.type
_entity.pdbx_description
1 polymer ?
#
loop_
_entity_poly.entity_id
_entity_poly.type
_entity_poly.pdbx_seq_one_letter_code
_entity_poly.pdbx_strand_id
1 'polypeptide(L)'
;AKIENRPTIVDEKSPAVLKYRTPHFRATATVKFPPLDEGEHWKIGWIQSCTRMDFFNSYGDCGYSSWEFPQLMSGQNPMISDSDGRNYPFYGSKSEVIEIQGPCIDYTTLKVVMNDNFYPHITWDIPTSNERLSRLTSVKRHQSFYTWLVAMNARNGSILVLKTISWQMNLEINIDLTKPQGSRAILVSDPIPVQPEILKQNIRIPTCVLYPPNANSAQILVWHPGCHLGETSKRPEIVVPPRCMLVLLQNPFYANHIRHKTHTSIQNKLNGGSSSSSSSSSSSSSSPSPSSSPSSPSDSRMNNNNTSQSVTIKPYSRLIFPQTTATSLSSCSIAPGNRCYNGMKHILNNHAKLAQGVMVR
;
A
#
# COMPACT_ATOMS: atom_id res chain seq x y z
N ALA A 1 -10.73 18.51 -4.82
CA ALA A 1 -9.56 17.65 -5.08
C ALA A 1 -9.02 17.99 -6.46
N LYS A 2 -7.72 17.89 -6.69
CA LYS A 2 -7.08 18.26 -7.96
C LYS A 2 -5.77 17.50 -8.13
N ILE A 3 -5.41 17.19 -9.38
CA ILE A 3 -4.04 16.81 -9.73
C ILE A 3 -3.40 18.01 -10.44
N GLU A 4 -2.16 18.34 -10.06
CA GLU A 4 -1.40 19.43 -10.70
C GLU A 4 -1.35 19.26 -12.22
N ASN A 5 -1.67 20.34 -12.97
CA ASN A 5 -1.71 20.30 -14.43
C ASN A 5 -0.31 20.50 -15.02
N ARG A 6 0.53 19.48 -14.85
CA ARG A 6 1.88 19.40 -15.40
C ARG A 6 2.19 17.95 -15.79
N PRO A 7 3.12 17.70 -16.72
CA PRO A 7 3.52 16.35 -17.05
C PRO A 7 4.31 15.68 -15.91
N THR A 8 4.36 14.35 -15.96
CA THR A 8 5.33 13.56 -15.20
C THR A 8 6.74 13.93 -15.65
N ILE A 9 7.63 14.16 -14.69
CA ILE A 9 9.04 14.45 -14.97
C ILE A 9 9.80 13.13 -14.96
N VAL A 10 10.53 12.84 -16.04
CA VAL A 10 11.40 11.67 -16.16
C VAL A 10 12.86 12.12 -15.98
N ASP A 11 13.62 11.43 -15.13
CA ASP A 11 15.01 11.74 -14.82
C ASP A 11 15.91 10.51 -15.01
N GLU A 12 16.84 10.66 -15.94
CA GLU A 12 17.79 9.65 -16.36
C GLU A 12 19.21 9.88 -15.84
N LYS A 13 19.45 10.87 -14.97
CA LYS A 13 20.81 11.23 -14.53
C LYS A 13 21.55 10.09 -13.83
N SER A 14 20.82 9.14 -13.24
CA SER A 14 21.43 8.00 -12.54
C SER A 14 21.74 6.85 -13.50
N PRO A 15 22.99 6.34 -13.52
CA PRO A 15 23.34 5.18 -14.33
C PRO A 15 22.77 3.86 -13.78
N ALA A 16 22.25 3.85 -12.55
CA ALA A 16 21.69 2.66 -11.91
C ALA A 16 20.16 2.57 -12.06
N VAL A 17 19.47 3.71 -12.09
CA VAL A 17 18.01 3.76 -12.08
C VAL A 17 17.42 4.85 -12.97
N LEU A 18 16.27 4.56 -13.57
CA LEU A 18 15.34 5.55 -14.09
C LEU A 18 14.50 6.08 -12.92
N LYS A 19 14.35 7.39 -12.82
CA LYS A 19 13.45 8.03 -11.86
C LYS A 19 12.34 8.72 -12.61
N TYR A 20 11.15 8.78 -12.03
CA TYR A 20 10.12 9.69 -12.49
C TYR A 20 9.35 10.27 -11.32
N ARG A 21 8.82 11.48 -11.49
CA ARG A 21 7.99 12.16 -10.49
C ARG A 21 6.67 12.56 -11.12
N THR A 22 5.58 11.99 -10.60
CA THR A 22 4.23 12.38 -11.06
C THR A 22 3.84 13.74 -10.49
N PRO A 23 2.85 14.41 -11.09
CA PRO A 23 2.19 15.57 -10.49
C PRO A 23 1.56 15.18 -9.15
N HIS A 24 1.42 16.16 -8.25
CA HIS A 24 0.77 15.91 -6.96
C HIS A 24 -0.75 15.83 -7.11
N PHE A 25 -1.33 14.78 -6.54
CA PHE A 25 -2.72 14.75 -6.14
C PHE A 25 -2.88 15.50 -4.82
N ARG A 26 -3.83 16.42 -4.76
CA ARG A 26 -4.14 17.20 -3.56
C ARG A 26 -5.64 17.18 -3.29
N ALA A 27 -6.01 16.92 -2.04
CA ALA A 27 -7.37 17.15 -1.56
C ALA A 27 -7.34 17.97 -0.27
N THR A 28 -8.26 18.91 -0.19
CA THR A 28 -8.43 19.81 0.94
C THR A 28 -9.91 19.83 1.29
N ALA A 29 -10.22 19.77 2.57
CA ALA A 29 -11.56 19.90 3.08
C ALA A 29 -11.59 20.86 4.27
N THR A 30 -12.63 21.70 4.32
CA THR A 30 -12.98 22.48 5.50
C THR A 30 -14.20 21.83 6.13
N VAL A 31 -14.05 21.36 7.37
CA VAL A 31 -15.08 20.63 8.11
C VAL A 31 -15.54 21.50 9.28
N LYS A 32 -16.84 21.77 9.34
CA LYS A 32 -17.46 22.39 10.51
C LYS A 32 -17.95 21.27 11.44
N PHE A 33 -17.24 21.10 12.55
CA PHE A 33 -17.47 20.06 13.56
C PHE A 33 -18.31 20.62 14.71
N PRO A 34 -19.30 19.86 15.24
CA PRO A 34 -20.16 20.34 16.32
C PRO A 34 -19.40 20.49 17.65
N PRO A 35 -20.00 21.18 18.64
CA PRO A 35 -19.60 21.10 20.04
C PRO A 35 -19.42 19.65 20.50
N LEU A 36 -18.51 19.43 21.44
CA LEU A 36 -18.17 18.11 21.97
C LEU A 36 -18.27 18.09 23.49
N ASP A 37 -18.81 17.00 24.00
CA ASP A 37 -18.91 16.78 25.43
C ASP A 37 -17.55 16.35 26.02
N GLU A 38 -17.41 16.44 27.33
CA GLU A 38 -16.21 15.99 28.02
C GLU A 38 -15.93 14.50 27.74
N GLY A 39 -14.67 14.21 27.40
CA GLY A 39 -14.21 12.85 27.10
C GLY A 39 -14.51 12.35 25.69
N GLU A 40 -15.21 13.12 24.86
CA GLU A 40 -15.28 12.84 23.42
C GLU A 40 -13.93 13.10 22.75
N HIS A 41 -13.53 12.21 21.83
CA HIS A 41 -12.29 12.33 21.08
C HIS A 41 -12.52 11.81 19.67
N TRP A 42 -12.25 12.66 18.69
CA TRP A 42 -12.49 12.39 17.28
C TRP A 42 -11.26 12.68 16.45
N LYS A 43 -11.04 11.86 15.42
CA LYS A 43 -10.04 12.04 14.37
C LYS A 43 -10.73 12.34 13.05
N ILE A 44 -10.43 13.48 12.45
CA ILE A 44 -10.98 13.89 11.16
C ILE A 44 -9.83 13.84 10.16
N GLY A 45 -9.92 12.97 9.15
CA GLY A 45 -8.77 12.72 8.29
C GLY A 45 -9.08 12.02 6.98
N TRP A 46 -8.03 11.84 6.19
CA TRP A 46 -8.07 11.14 4.92
C TRP A 46 -7.63 9.68 5.06
N ILE A 47 -8.46 8.77 4.55
CA ILE A 47 -8.14 7.36 4.35
C ILE A 47 -7.98 7.16 2.85
N GLN A 48 -6.95 6.44 2.41
CA GLN A 48 -6.74 6.09 1.01
C GLN A 48 -6.59 4.58 0.85
N SER A 49 -7.06 4.07 -0.29
CA SER A 49 -6.83 2.68 -0.68
C SER A 49 -6.59 2.56 -2.17
N CYS A 50 -5.77 1.58 -2.55
CA CYS A 50 -5.54 1.19 -3.92
C CYS A 50 -6.53 0.09 -4.32
N THR A 51 -7.27 0.31 -5.41
CA THR A 51 -8.27 -0.65 -5.94
C THR A 51 -7.74 -1.42 -7.15
N ARG A 52 -6.74 -0.87 -7.84
CA ARG A 52 -6.07 -1.50 -8.98
C ARG A 52 -4.60 -1.14 -8.96
N MET A 53 -3.74 -2.14 -9.18
CA MET A 53 -2.32 -1.94 -9.33
C MET A 53 -1.77 -2.73 -10.51
N ASP A 54 -1.55 -2.02 -11.61
CA ASP A 54 -0.74 -2.48 -12.73
C ASP A 54 0.55 -1.67 -12.72
N PHE A 55 1.68 -2.29 -12.41
CA PHE A 55 2.97 -1.61 -12.44
C PHE A 55 4.03 -2.55 -12.99
N PHE A 56 4.34 -2.39 -14.27
CA PHE A 56 5.21 -3.24 -15.06
C PHE A 56 6.45 -2.49 -15.54
N ASN A 57 7.60 -3.15 -15.48
CA ASN A 57 8.85 -2.71 -16.08
C ASN A 57 9.30 -3.79 -17.06
N SER A 58 9.32 -3.48 -18.36
CA SER A 58 9.65 -4.43 -19.42
C SER A 58 11.12 -4.34 -19.79
N TYR A 59 11.76 -5.47 -20.07
CA TYR A 59 13.18 -5.57 -20.42
C TYR A 59 13.37 -6.22 -21.80
N GLY A 60 12.54 -5.80 -22.76
CA GLY A 60 12.43 -6.41 -24.08
C GLY A 60 12.04 -7.89 -24.01
N ASP A 61 12.69 -8.71 -24.84
CA ASP A 61 12.44 -10.15 -24.94
C ASP A 61 12.89 -10.94 -23.70
N CYS A 62 13.62 -10.30 -22.78
CA CYS A 62 14.09 -10.95 -21.55
C CYS A 62 12.97 -11.20 -20.54
N GLY A 63 11.87 -10.45 -20.63
CA GLY A 63 10.75 -10.51 -19.69
C GLY A 63 10.40 -9.16 -19.06
N TYR A 64 9.65 -9.19 -17.96
CA TYR A 64 9.23 -7.99 -17.23
C TYR A 64 9.23 -8.21 -15.71
N SER A 65 9.36 -7.12 -14.95
CA SER A 65 9.06 -7.13 -13.52
C SER A 65 7.73 -6.44 -13.23
N SER A 66 7.02 -6.89 -12.20
CA SER A 66 5.75 -6.32 -11.77
C SER A 66 5.69 -6.12 -10.26
N TRP A 67 5.23 -4.94 -9.84
CA TRP A 67 4.80 -4.77 -8.45
C TRP A 67 3.35 -5.20 -8.32
N GLU A 68 3.09 -6.12 -7.39
CA GLU A 68 1.82 -6.83 -7.30
C GLU A 68 1.29 -6.82 -5.87
N PHE A 69 -0.05 -6.86 -5.75
CA PHE A 69 -0.75 -7.14 -4.51
C PHE A 69 -1.41 -8.51 -4.60
N PRO A 70 -0.86 -9.55 -3.94
CA PRO A 70 -1.43 -10.90 -4.00
C PRO A 70 -2.91 -10.97 -3.64
N GLN A 71 -3.37 -10.14 -2.70
CA GLN A 71 -4.78 -10.11 -2.28
C GLN A 71 -5.72 -9.42 -3.26
N LEU A 72 -5.24 -8.43 -4.04
CA LEU A 72 -6.05 -7.86 -5.12
C LEU A 72 -6.15 -8.86 -6.28
N MET A 73 -5.02 -9.47 -6.65
CA MET A 73 -4.96 -10.41 -7.77
C MET A 73 -5.76 -11.68 -7.52
N SER A 74 -5.80 -12.17 -6.28
CA SER A 74 -6.63 -13.33 -5.91
C SER A 74 -8.12 -12.97 -5.74
N GLY A 75 -8.48 -11.68 -5.77
CA GLY A 75 -9.82 -11.20 -5.46
C GLY A 75 -10.21 -11.33 -3.98
N GLN A 76 -9.27 -11.71 -3.10
CA GLN A 76 -9.54 -11.85 -1.67
C GLN A 76 -9.91 -10.52 -1.02
N ASN A 77 -9.21 -9.45 -1.39
CA ASN A 77 -9.52 -8.10 -0.95
C ASN A 77 -9.87 -7.26 -2.18
N PRO A 78 -10.95 -6.45 -2.13
CA PRO A 78 -11.28 -5.55 -3.23
C PRO A 78 -10.36 -4.33 -3.29
N MET A 79 -9.64 -4.03 -2.19
CA MET A 79 -8.82 -2.83 -2.01
C MET A 79 -7.67 -3.12 -1.02
N ILE A 80 -6.56 -2.41 -1.15
CA ILE A 80 -5.43 -2.43 -0.21
C ILE A 80 -5.32 -1.07 0.48
N SER A 81 -5.20 -1.07 1.80
CA SER A 81 -4.99 0.15 2.59
C SER A 81 -3.71 0.86 2.15
N ASP A 82 -3.76 2.17 1.95
CA ASP A 82 -2.56 2.99 1.66
C ASP A 82 -2.15 3.82 2.89
N SER A 83 -2.42 3.30 4.09
CA SER A 83 -2.04 3.95 5.35
C SER A 83 -0.52 4.08 5.50
N ASP A 84 -0.08 5.09 6.25
CA ASP A 84 1.32 5.30 6.66
C ASP A 84 1.92 4.12 7.45
N GLY A 85 1.10 3.18 7.91
CA GLY A 85 1.51 2.00 8.67
C GLY A 85 1.66 2.24 10.16
N ARG A 86 1.41 3.46 10.64
CA ARG A 86 1.56 3.86 12.05
C ARG A 86 0.22 4.30 12.65
N ASN A 87 -0.57 5.06 11.89
CA ASN A 87 -1.83 5.65 12.32
C ASN A 87 -2.98 5.11 11.49
N TYR A 88 -3.15 3.79 11.47
CA TYR A 88 -4.28 3.18 10.77
C TYR A 88 -5.62 3.76 11.25
N PRO A 89 -6.57 4.00 10.34
CA PRO A 89 -6.52 3.73 8.88
C PRO A 89 -6.03 4.91 8.03
N PHE A 90 -5.52 5.98 8.65
CA PHE A 90 -5.24 7.23 7.96
C PHE A 90 -4.05 7.13 7.00
N TYR A 91 -4.14 7.86 5.90
CA TYR A 91 -3.10 7.95 4.87
C TYR A 91 -1.80 8.56 5.43
N GLY A 92 -1.93 9.55 6.33
CA GLY A 92 -0.80 10.19 7.00
C GLY A 92 -1.18 10.72 8.37
N SER A 93 -0.19 11.25 9.08
CA SER A 93 -0.32 11.65 10.48
C SER A 93 -0.11 13.15 10.75
N LYS A 94 0.10 13.95 9.70
CA LYS A 94 0.46 15.37 9.86
C LYS A 94 -0.73 16.24 9.47
N SER A 95 -0.77 16.69 8.22
CA SER A 95 -1.87 17.49 7.68
C SER A 95 -3.10 16.64 7.32
N GLU A 96 -2.89 15.34 7.19
CA GLU A 96 -3.86 14.38 6.67
C GLU A 96 -4.91 13.99 7.71
N VAL A 97 -4.64 14.24 8.99
CA VAL A 97 -5.55 13.96 10.10
C VAL A 97 -5.44 15.06 11.15
N ILE A 98 -6.59 15.47 11.69
CA ILE A 98 -6.70 16.39 12.81
C ILE A 98 -7.43 15.66 13.93
N GLU A 99 -6.93 15.80 15.15
CA GLU A 99 -7.61 15.31 16.34
C GLU A 99 -8.32 16.47 17.06
N ILE A 100 -9.55 16.22 17.51
CA ILE A 100 -10.32 17.15 18.34
C ILE A 100 -10.82 16.40 19.57
N GLN A 101 -10.69 17.05 20.72
CA GLN A 101 -11.06 16.48 22.02
C GLN A 101 -12.00 17.45 22.72
N GLY A 102 -13.07 16.91 23.31
CA GLY A 102 -13.98 17.68 24.14
C GLY A 102 -13.41 17.92 25.55
N PRO A 103 -13.97 18.88 26.30
CA PRO A 103 -15.15 19.66 25.93
C PRO A 103 -14.85 20.78 24.93
N CYS A 104 -15.75 20.98 23.96
CA CYS A 104 -15.75 22.10 23.02
C CYS A 104 -17.16 22.70 23.02
N ILE A 105 -17.31 23.95 23.44
CA ILE A 105 -18.64 24.60 23.58
C ILE A 105 -19.22 25.10 22.24
N ASP A 106 -18.34 25.41 21.28
CA ASP A 106 -18.69 26.00 20.00
C ASP A 106 -18.35 25.08 18.82
N TYR A 107 -18.96 25.37 17.67
CA TYR A 107 -18.58 24.73 16.43
C TYR A 107 -17.11 25.03 16.09
N THR A 108 -16.36 23.97 15.82
CA THR A 108 -14.96 24.09 15.43
C THR A 108 -14.83 23.94 13.91
N THR A 109 -14.09 24.84 13.26
CA THR A 109 -13.80 24.73 11.82
C THR A 109 -12.39 24.19 11.62
N LEU A 110 -12.29 23.03 10.98
CA LEU A 110 -11.05 22.29 10.75
C LEU A 110 -10.70 22.30 9.26
N LYS A 111 -9.41 22.43 8.92
CA LYS A 111 -8.92 22.31 7.55
C LYS A 111 -7.98 21.13 7.43
N VAL A 112 -8.42 20.06 6.78
CA VAL A 112 -7.64 18.84 6.58
C VAL A 112 -7.12 18.79 5.15
N VAL A 113 -5.85 18.44 4.96
CA VAL A 113 -5.19 18.44 3.65
C VAL A 113 -4.44 17.13 3.44
N MET A 114 -4.54 16.56 2.26
CA MET A 114 -3.69 15.46 1.83
C MET A 114 -2.91 15.84 0.57
N ASN A 115 -1.74 15.23 0.45
CA ASN A 115 -0.85 15.37 -0.69
C ASN A 115 -0.21 14.01 -1.01
N ASP A 116 -0.37 13.57 -2.25
CA ASP A 116 0.21 12.32 -2.74
C ASP A 116 0.88 12.52 -4.11
N ASN A 117 1.98 11.82 -4.33
CA ASN A 117 2.66 11.73 -5.61
C ASN A 117 3.55 10.48 -5.66
N PHE A 118 3.72 9.93 -6.86
CA PHE A 118 4.62 8.81 -7.08
C PHE A 118 6.01 9.32 -7.44
N TYR A 119 7.02 8.78 -6.75
CA TYR A 119 8.42 9.06 -7.02
C TYR A 119 9.29 7.80 -6.90
N PRO A 120 9.08 6.77 -7.74
CA PRO A 120 9.84 5.53 -7.65
C PRO A 120 11.19 5.61 -8.36
N HIS A 121 12.03 4.62 -8.05
CA HIS A 121 13.29 4.34 -8.73
C HIS A 121 13.19 2.96 -9.39
N ILE A 122 13.44 2.89 -10.70
CA ILE A 122 13.33 1.67 -11.49
C ILE A 122 14.72 1.30 -11.98
N THR A 123 15.16 0.07 -11.77
CA THR A 123 16.47 -0.39 -12.22
C THR A 123 16.53 -0.48 -13.73
N TRP A 124 17.65 -0.03 -14.31
CA TRP A 124 17.90 -0.21 -15.75
C TRP A 124 18.13 -1.68 -16.12
N ASP A 125 18.70 -2.46 -15.19
CA ASP A 125 18.96 -3.89 -15.35
C ASP A 125 17.80 -4.75 -14.85
N ILE A 126 17.76 -5.99 -15.35
CA ILE A 126 16.86 -7.05 -14.91
C ILE A 126 17.08 -7.28 -13.40
N PRO A 127 16.03 -7.28 -12.56
CA PRO A 127 16.21 -7.30 -11.11
C PRO A 127 16.93 -8.53 -10.54
N THR A 128 16.94 -9.65 -11.28
CA THR A 128 17.62 -10.90 -10.90
C THR A 128 18.98 -11.09 -11.57
N SER A 129 19.40 -10.15 -12.43
CA SER A 129 20.66 -10.24 -13.18
C SER A 129 21.84 -9.71 -12.37
N ASN A 130 23.02 -10.29 -12.61
CA ASN A 130 24.30 -9.80 -12.08
C ASN A 130 25.11 -9.02 -13.13
N GLU A 131 24.61 -8.92 -14.37
CA GLU A 131 25.37 -8.38 -15.52
C GLU A 131 25.47 -6.85 -15.49
N ARG A 132 24.60 -6.14 -14.75
CA ARG A 132 24.52 -4.67 -14.68
C ARG A 132 24.34 -4.00 -16.04
N LEU A 133 23.61 -4.65 -16.95
CA LEU A 133 23.34 -4.15 -18.30
C LEU A 133 22.00 -3.41 -18.35
N SER A 134 21.97 -2.23 -18.98
CA SER A 134 20.70 -1.52 -19.23
C SER A 134 19.85 -2.31 -20.22
N ARG A 135 18.75 -2.88 -19.74
CA ARG A 135 17.81 -3.68 -20.55
C ARG A 135 16.37 -3.17 -20.49
N LEU A 136 16.06 -2.20 -19.63
CA LEU A 136 14.73 -1.61 -19.50
C LEU A 136 14.28 -0.96 -20.81
N THR A 137 13.15 -1.40 -21.36
CA THR A 137 12.58 -0.90 -22.62
C THR A 137 11.26 -0.17 -22.43
N SER A 138 10.50 -0.45 -21.36
CA SER A 138 9.25 0.25 -21.08
C SER A 138 8.88 0.23 -19.60
N VAL A 139 8.21 1.26 -19.14
CA VAL A 139 7.58 1.34 -17.81
C VAL A 139 6.11 1.67 -18.00
N LYS A 140 5.23 0.83 -17.46
CA LYS A 140 3.78 1.04 -17.45
C LYS A 140 3.27 1.04 -16.04
N ARG A 141 2.53 2.08 -15.66
CA ARG A 141 1.84 2.14 -14.38
C ARG A 141 0.43 2.66 -14.56
N HIS A 142 -0.53 1.86 -14.11
CA HIS A 142 -1.93 2.20 -14.04
C HIS A 142 -2.45 1.82 -12.65
N GLN A 143 -2.78 2.83 -11.85
CA GLN A 143 -3.31 2.63 -10.52
C GLN A 143 -4.58 3.43 -10.30
N SER A 144 -5.52 2.84 -9.58
CA SER A 144 -6.80 3.48 -9.22
C SER A 144 -6.96 3.48 -7.71
N PHE A 145 -7.58 4.54 -7.20
CA PHE A 145 -7.69 4.79 -5.78
C PHE A 145 -9.08 5.28 -5.39
N TYR A 146 -9.47 4.94 -4.17
CA TYR A 146 -10.48 5.67 -3.43
C TYR A 146 -9.84 6.37 -2.24
N THR A 147 -10.24 7.61 -2.04
CA THR A 147 -9.87 8.41 -0.88
C THR A 147 -11.13 8.89 -0.17
N TRP A 148 -11.23 8.65 1.13
CA TRP A 148 -12.33 9.08 1.97
C TRP A 148 -11.89 10.17 2.94
N LEU A 149 -12.68 11.24 3.01
CA LEU A 149 -12.70 12.11 4.18
C LEU A 149 -13.60 11.47 5.23
N VAL A 150 -13.08 11.26 6.43
CA VAL A 150 -13.84 10.64 7.53
C VAL A 150 -13.77 11.43 8.82
N ALA A 151 -14.78 11.22 9.67
CA ALA A 151 -14.69 11.48 11.10
C ALA A 151 -14.75 10.14 11.84
N MET A 152 -13.73 9.83 12.62
CA MET A 152 -13.58 8.59 13.38
C MET A 152 -13.61 8.89 14.87
N ASN A 153 -14.49 8.24 15.61
CA ASN A 153 -14.46 8.32 17.07
C ASN A 153 -13.25 7.52 17.58
N ALA A 154 -12.33 8.20 18.26
CA ALA A 154 -11.07 7.62 18.69
C ALA A 154 -11.23 6.57 19.79
N ARG A 155 -12.35 6.60 20.54
CA ARG A 155 -12.61 5.69 21.65
C ARG A 155 -13.16 4.34 21.18
N ASN A 156 -14.14 4.35 20.29
CA ASN A 156 -14.82 3.12 19.84
C ASN A 156 -14.51 2.72 18.39
N GLY A 157 -13.77 3.54 17.65
CA GLY A 157 -13.37 3.28 16.27
C GLY A 157 -14.50 3.40 15.24
N SER A 158 -15.67 3.91 15.62
CA SER A 158 -16.76 4.16 14.67
C SER A 158 -16.36 5.23 13.65
N ILE A 159 -16.69 5.00 12.38
CA ILE A 159 -16.28 5.85 11.26
C ILE A 159 -17.52 6.38 10.54
N LEU A 160 -17.57 7.70 10.37
CA LEU A 160 -18.51 8.39 9.50
C LEU A 160 -17.78 8.85 8.23
N VAL A 161 -18.23 8.37 7.07
CA VAL A 161 -17.71 8.83 5.77
C VAL A 161 -18.38 10.15 5.39
N LEU A 162 -17.59 11.22 5.31
CA LEU A 162 -18.06 12.55 4.95
C LEU A 162 -18.07 12.74 3.44
N LYS A 163 -16.99 12.35 2.76
CA LYS A 163 -16.89 12.42 1.29
C LYS A 163 -15.96 11.37 0.71
N THR A 164 -16.25 10.93 -0.51
CA THR A 164 -15.40 10.00 -1.28
C THR A 164 -14.89 10.66 -2.54
N ILE A 165 -13.62 10.44 -2.86
CA ILE A 165 -12.94 10.87 -4.08
C ILE A 165 -12.45 9.61 -4.80
N SER A 166 -12.72 9.52 -6.10
CA SER A 166 -12.09 8.54 -6.99
C SER A 166 -11.02 9.23 -7.82
N TRP A 167 -9.86 8.61 -7.93
CA TRP A 167 -8.79 9.13 -8.76
C TRP A 167 -7.89 8.02 -9.27
N GLN A 168 -7.12 8.33 -10.31
CA GLN A 168 -6.24 7.36 -10.96
C GLN A 168 -4.96 8.01 -11.42
N MET A 169 -3.94 7.17 -11.62
CA MET A 169 -2.66 7.54 -12.22
C MET A 169 -2.40 6.59 -13.37
N ASN A 170 -2.08 7.18 -14.53
CA ASN A 170 -1.70 6.49 -15.76
C ASN A 170 -0.36 7.02 -16.23
N LEU A 171 0.58 6.12 -16.50
CA LEU A 171 1.93 6.44 -16.94
C LEU A 171 2.42 5.36 -17.90
N GLU A 172 2.96 5.80 -19.02
CA GLU A 172 3.70 4.96 -19.95
C GLU A 172 4.97 5.69 -20.38
N ILE A 173 6.12 5.05 -20.18
CA ILE A 173 7.43 5.54 -20.59
C ILE A 173 8.03 4.49 -21.51
N ASN A 174 8.45 4.89 -22.70
CA ASN A 174 9.22 4.06 -23.61
C ASN A 174 10.70 4.42 -23.50
N ILE A 175 11.56 3.42 -23.56
CA ILE A 175 13.02 3.57 -23.47
C ILE A 175 13.65 3.03 -24.76
N ASP A 176 14.37 3.90 -25.48
CA ASP A 176 15.15 3.57 -26.66
C ASP A 176 16.62 3.36 -26.28
N LEU A 177 17.02 2.09 -26.15
CA LEU A 177 18.39 1.72 -25.74
C LEU A 177 19.48 2.09 -26.77
N THR A 178 19.11 2.51 -27.99
CA THR A 178 20.08 2.98 -29.00
C THR A 178 20.55 4.42 -28.73
N LYS A 179 19.82 5.16 -27.88
CA LYS A 179 20.13 6.54 -27.52
C LYS A 179 20.99 6.61 -26.26
N PRO A 180 21.86 7.64 -26.13
CA PRO A 180 22.62 7.84 -24.90
C PRO A 180 21.69 8.12 -23.72
N GLN A 181 22.13 7.69 -22.54
CA GLN A 181 21.48 8.00 -21.27
C GLN A 181 21.24 9.52 -21.13
N GLY A 182 20.04 9.90 -20.71
CA GLY A 182 19.60 11.30 -20.71
C GLY A 182 18.70 11.67 -21.89
N SER A 183 18.59 10.80 -22.89
CA SER A 183 17.74 11.02 -24.08
C SER A 183 16.98 9.78 -24.56
N ARG A 184 17.03 8.67 -23.81
CA ARG A 184 16.41 7.39 -24.20
C ARG A 184 14.96 7.26 -23.73
N ALA A 185 14.59 7.88 -22.61
CA ALA A 185 13.26 7.75 -22.03
C ALA A 185 12.29 8.82 -22.54
N ILE A 186 11.13 8.40 -23.05
CA ILE A 186 10.07 9.28 -23.57
C ILE A 186 8.78 8.96 -22.84
N LEU A 187 8.14 9.98 -22.27
CA LEU A 187 6.78 9.90 -21.73
C LEU A 187 5.79 9.80 -22.89
N VAL A 188 5.07 8.68 -22.98
CA VAL A 188 4.12 8.39 -24.07
C VAL A 188 2.67 8.56 -23.62
N SER A 189 2.38 8.31 -22.34
CA SER A 189 1.06 8.59 -21.76
C SER A 189 0.72 10.09 -21.83
N ASP A 190 -0.58 10.40 -21.78
CA ASP A 190 -1.07 11.78 -21.78
C ASP A 190 -0.34 12.63 -20.72
N PRO A 191 0.32 13.74 -21.12
CA PRO A 191 0.98 14.63 -20.18
C PRO A 191 0.01 15.35 -19.23
N ILE A 192 -1.30 15.36 -19.54
CA ILE A 192 -2.35 15.95 -18.72
C ILE A 192 -3.03 14.86 -17.88
N PRO A 193 -2.90 14.89 -16.55
CA PRO A 193 -3.55 13.89 -15.70
C PRO A 193 -5.07 14.02 -15.71
N VAL A 194 -5.76 12.88 -15.75
CA VAL A 194 -7.20 12.80 -15.51
C VAL A 194 -7.52 13.36 -14.13
N GLN A 195 -8.36 14.38 -14.06
CA GLN A 195 -8.69 15.03 -12.80
C GLN A 195 -9.55 14.12 -11.89
N PRO A 196 -9.36 14.20 -10.57
CA PRO A 196 -10.07 13.35 -9.61
C PRO A 196 -11.56 13.70 -9.56
N GLU A 197 -12.41 12.69 -9.39
CA GLU A 197 -13.85 12.83 -9.27
C GLU A 197 -14.27 12.84 -7.80
N ILE A 198 -14.97 13.89 -7.38
CA ILE A 198 -15.64 13.94 -6.08
C ILE A 198 -17.01 13.26 -6.24
N LEU A 199 -17.19 12.08 -5.66
CA LEU A 199 -18.39 11.26 -5.89
C LEU A 199 -19.63 11.90 -5.29
N LYS A 200 -20.76 11.79 -6.00
CA LYS A 200 -22.07 12.26 -5.49
C LYS A 200 -22.51 11.45 -4.27
N GLN A 201 -22.30 10.14 -4.31
CA GLN A 201 -22.62 9.20 -3.24
C GLN A 201 -21.34 8.62 -2.65
N ASN A 202 -21.33 8.44 -1.33
CA ASN A 202 -20.17 7.89 -0.64
C ASN A 202 -20.12 6.36 -0.79
N ILE A 203 -18.91 5.85 -0.97
CA ILE A 203 -18.65 4.40 -0.99
C ILE A 203 -18.30 3.96 0.42
N ARG A 204 -18.84 2.83 0.86
CA ARG A 204 -18.50 2.21 2.14
C ARG A 204 -17.03 1.77 2.14
N ILE A 205 -16.33 2.05 3.24
CA ILE A 205 -14.94 1.59 3.43
C ILE A 205 -14.95 0.09 3.76
N PRO A 206 -14.29 -0.78 2.97
CA PRO A 206 -14.14 -2.19 3.30
C PRO A 206 -13.25 -2.39 4.52
N THR A 207 -13.52 -3.44 5.32
CA THR A 207 -12.74 -3.74 6.54
C THR A 207 -11.25 -3.94 6.24
N CYS A 208 -10.88 -4.47 5.08
CA CYS A 208 -9.47 -4.67 4.69
C CYS A 208 -8.68 -3.36 4.53
N VAL A 209 -9.35 -2.21 4.38
CA VAL A 209 -8.70 -0.90 4.32
C VAL A 209 -8.39 -0.36 5.72
N LEU A 210 -9.14 -0.81 6.73
CA LEU A 210 -9.09 -0.25 8.08
C LEU A 210 -7.94 -0.80 8.93
N TYR A 211 -7.35 -1.92 8.53
CA TYR A 211 -6.36 -2.66 9.30
C TYR A 211 -5.14 -3.02 8.46
N PRO A 212 -4.00 -3.36 9.09
CA PRO A 212 -2.84 -3.88 8.39
C PRO A 212 -3.17 -5.12 7.53
N PRO A 213 -2.40 -5.36 6.45
CA PRO A 213 -1.24 -4.61 6.00
C PRO A 213 -1.59 -3.42 5.09
N ASN A 214 -0.74 -2.38 5.09
CA ASN A 214 -0.75 -1.31 4.10
C ASN A 214 -0.05 -1.73 2.80
N ALA A 215 -0.21 -0.92 1.76
CA ALA A 215 0.35 -1.11 0.43
C ALA A 215 1.85 -1.45 0.48
N ASN A 216 2.66 -0.64 1.17
CA ASN A 216 4.10 -0.86 1.29
C ASN A 216 4.48 -2.19 1.96
N SER A 217 3.61 -2.71 2.84
CA SER A 217 3.83 -3.98 3.53
C SER A 217 3.26 -5.19 2.79
N ALA A 218 2.27 -4.96 1.92
CA ALA A 218 1.58 -5.99 1.16
C ALA A 218 2.16 -6.23 -0.24
N GLN A 219 2.79 -5.23 -0.84
CA GLN A 219 3.33 -5.33 -2.20
C GLN A 219 4.49 -6.32 -2.30
N ILE A 220 4.59 -6.97 -3.45
CA ILE A 220 5.71 -7.83 -3.84
C ILE A 220 6.27 -7.37 -5.19
N LEU A 221 7.56 -7.59 -5.42
CA LEU A 221 8.15 -7.46 -6.76
C LEU A 221 8.38 -8.85 -7.34
N VAL A 222 7.77 -9.12 -8.49
CA VAL A 222 7.89 -10.39 -9.20
C VAL A 222 8.64 -10.16 -10.51
N TRP A 223 9.57 -11.05 -10.83
CA TRP A 223 10.21 -11.16 -12.13
C TRP A 223 9.51 -12.24 -12.94
N HIS A 224 9.10 -11.90 -14.16
CA HIS A 224 8.44 -12.77 -15.13
C HIS A 224 9.35 -12.94 -16.35
N PRO A 225 10.10 -14.05 -16.44
CA PRO A 225 11.03 -14.30 -17.55
C PRO A 225 10.34 -14.41 -18.91
N GLY A 226 10.98 -13.91 -19.95
CA GLY A 226 10.55 -14.06 -21.35
C GLY A 226 10.79 -15.46 -21.90
N CYS A 227 10.10 -15.79 -22.99
CA CYS A 227 10.07 -17.13 -23.59
C CYS A 227 11.28 -17.48 -24.49
N HIS A 228 12.14 -16.51 -24.84
CA HIS A 228 13.17 -16.69 -25.86
C HIS A 228 14.51 -17.27 -25.39
N LEU A 229 14.68 -17.62 -24.10
CA LEU A 229 15.93 -18.19 -23.59
C LEU A 229 16.11 -19.70 -23.84
N GLY A 230 15.32 -20.34 -24.71
CA GLY A 230 15.47 -21.76 -25.08
C GLY A 230 15.24 -22.77 -23.93
N GLU A 231 15.17 -22.30 -22.70
CA GLU A 231 14.79 -23.03 -21.51
C GLU A 231 13.28 -22.92 -21.33
N THR A 232 12.60 -24.06 -21.26
CA THR A 232 11.18 -24.20 -20.92
C THR A 232 10.77 -23.21 -19.82
N SER A 233 9.87 -22.28 -20.16
CA SER A 233 9.17 -21.32 -19.29
C SER A 233 9.72 -21.23 -17.86
N LYS A 234 10.77 -20.43 -17.64
CA LYS A 234 11.21 -20.13 -16.28
C LYS A 234 10.02 -19.56 -15.50
N ARG A 235 9.78 -20.13 -14.31
CA ARG A 235 8.68 -19.70 -13.45
C ARG A 235 8.92 -18.27 -12.95
N PRO A 236 7.84 -17.50 -12.69
CA PRO A 236 7.98 -16.22 -12.03
C PRO A 236 8.75 -16.34 -10.70
N GLU A 237 9.63 -15.39 -10.44
CA GLU A 237 10.44 -15.33 -9.23
C GLU A 237 10.07 -14.12 -8.38
N ILE A 238 9.87 -14.32 -7.08
CA ILE A 238 9.73 -13.22 -6.13
C ILE A 238 11.12 -12.62 -5.88
N VAL A 239 11.32 -11.40 -6.38
CA VAL A 239 12.53 -10.60 -6.20
C VAL A 239 12.49 -9.88 -4.86
N VAL A 240 11.35 -9.27 -4.54
CA VAL A 240 11.12 -8.60 -3.24
C VAL A 240 9.88 -9.24 -2.59
N PRO A 241 10.05 -9.96 -1.47
CA PRO A 241 8.92 -10.49 -0.72
C PRO A 241 8.17 -9.37 0.00
N PRO A 242 6.91 -9.60 0.41
CA PRO A 242 6.17 -8.60 1.16
C PRO A 242 6.75 -8.49 2.56
N ARG A 243 6.69 -7.31 3.15
CA ARG A 243 7.15 -7.13 4.54
C ARG A 243 6.25 -7.88 5.53
N CYS A 244 4.97 -8.03 5.21
CA CYS A 244 4.04 -8.83 5.99
C CYS A 244 3.90 -10.23 5.39
N MET A 245 4.50 -11.25 6.00
CA MET A 245 4.47 -12.63 5.50
C MET A 245 3.08 -13.26 5.48
N LEU A 246 2.12 -12.75 6.26
CA LEU A 246 0.72 -13.19 6.21
C LEU A 246 0.12 -13.01 4.81
N VAL A 247 0.63 -12.05 4.02
CA VAL A 247 0.23 -11.80 2.63
C VAL A 247 0.46 -13.03 1.74
N LEU A 248 1.56 -13.76 1.92
CA LEU A 248 1.93 -14.87 1.04
C LEU A 248 1.22 -16.17 1.40
N LEU A 249 0.85 -16.37 2.67
CA LEU A 249 0.08 -17.54 3.11
C LEU A 249 -1.34 -17.55 2.55
N GLN A 250 -1.82 -16.39 2.10
CA GLN A 250 -3.18 -16.19 1.60
C GLN A 250 -3.32 -16.45 0.09
N ASN A 251 -2.20 -16.67 -0.64
CA ASN A 251 -2.22 -16.97 -2.07
C ASN A 251 -1.51 -18.32 -2.37
N PRO A 252 -2.24 -19.35 -2.86
CA PRO A 252 -1.68 -20.68 -3.11
C PRO A 252 -0.50 -20.71 -4.07
N PHE A 253 -0.48 -19.82 -5.07
CA PHE A 253 0.60 -19.72 -6.05
C PHE A 253 1.92 -19.32 -5.37
N TYR A 254 1.85 -18.34 -4.46
CA TYR A 254 3.03 -17.83 -3.75
C TYR A 254 3.41 -18.67 -2.52
N ALA A 255 2.45 -19.33 -1.87
CA ALA A 255 2.70 -20.21 -0.73
C ALA A 255 3.65 -21.38 -1.07
N ASN A 256 3.55 -21.91 -2.30
CA ASN A 256 4.42 -22.98 -2.78
C ASN A 256 5.86 -22.52 -3.07
N HIS A 257 6.05 -21.25 -3.46
CA HIS A 257 7.39 -20.69 -3.72
C HIS A 257 8.22 -20.56 -2.43
N ILE A 258 7.59 -20.25 -1.29
CA ILE A 258 8.25 -20.22 0.02
C ILE A 258 8.69 -21.62 0.45
N ARG A 259 7.84 -22.65 0.30
CA ARG A 259 8.15 -24.02 0.72
C ARG A 259 9.39 -24.57 0.01
N HIS A 260 9.58 -24.23 -1.25
CA HIS A 260 10.77 -24.64 -1.99
C HIS A 260 12.04 -23.89 -1.52
N LYS A 261 12.01 -22.55 -1.36
CA LYS A 261 13.18 -21.80 -0.88
C LYS A 261 13.59 -22.15 0.56
N THR A 262 12.65 -22.46 1.46
CA THR A 262 12.99 -22.93 2.82
C THR A 262 13.56 -24.35 2.83
N HIS A 263 13.07 -25.27 1.99
CA HIS A 263 13.66 -26.60 1.87
C HIS A 263 15.09 -26.57 1.30
N THR A 264 15.36 -25.76 0.27
CA THR A 264 16.70 -25.64 -0.32
C THR A 264 17.69 -24.97 0.64
N SER A 265 17.25 -23.98 1.44
CA SER A 265 18.08 -23.36 2.48
C SER A 265 18.42 -24.33 3.62
N ILE A 266 17.48 -25.21 4.00
CA ILE A 266 17.71 -26.24 5.03
C ILE A 266 18.63 -27.36 4.49
N GLN A 267 18.47 -27.79 3.24
CA GLN A 267 19.38 -28.78 2.64
C GLN A 267 20.80 -28.24 2.42
N ASN A 268 20.95 -26.97 2.02
CA ASN A 268 22.29 -26.37 1.88
C ASN A 268 22.98 -26.15 3.23
N LYS A 269 22.23 -25.97 4.33
CA LYS A 269 22.79 -25.95 5.69
C LYS A 269 23.16 -27.34 6.22
N LEU A 270 22.49 -28.40 5.75
CA LEU A 270 22.81 -29.77 6.14
C LEU A 270 23.96 -30.38 5.32
N ASN A 271 24.18 -29.92 4.09
CA ASN A 271 25.22 -30.43 3.19
C ASN A 271 26.53 -29.58 3.16
N GLY A 272 26.58 -28.44 3.86
CA GLY A 272 27.70 -27.49 3.81
C GLY A 272 28.68 -27.53 4.98
N GLY A 273 28.75 -28.64 5.73
CA GLY A 273 29.59 -28.77 6.91
C GLY A 273 30.98 -29.36 6.62
N SER A 274 31.88 -28.62 5.95
CA SER A 274 33.34 -28.72 6.13
C SER A 274 34.12 -27.83 5.14
N SER A 275 34.56 -26.66 5.62
CA SER A 275 35.94 -26.14 5.46
C SER A 275 35.98 -24.64 5.77
N SER A 276 36.79 -24.29 6.76
CA SER A 276 37.12 -22.94 7.19
C SER A 276 38.11 -22.25 6.26
N SER A 277 37.86 -20.99 5.90
CA SER A 277 38.87 -19.91 5.97
C SER A 277 38.26 -18.54 5.65
N SER A 278 38.72 -17.57 6.43
CA SER A 278 38.43 -16.14 6.48
C SER A 278 38.53 -15.36 5.16
N SER A 279 37.62 -14.41 4.95
CA SER A 279 37.95 -13.01 4.71
C SER A 279 36.70 -12.13 4.71
N SER A 280 36.80 -11.05 5.47
CA SER A 280 35.80 -10.00 5.66
C SER A 280 35.76 -9.06 4.46
N SER A 281 34.58 -8.85 3.87
CA SER A 281 34.18 -7.58 3.28
C SER A 281 32.67 -7.47 3.19
N SER A 282 32.12 -6.64 4.08
CA SER A 282 30.72 -6.25 4.11
C SER A 282 30.40 -5.34 2.91
N SER A 283 29.61 -5.81 1.96
CA SER A 283 28.95 -4.95 0.96
C SER A 283 27.44 -5.08 1.13
N SER A 284 26.83 -4.03 1.66
CA SER A 284 25.39 -3.90 1.87
C SER A 284 24.69 -3.58 0.55
N SER A 285 23.91 -4.54 0.04
CA SER A 285 23.03 -4.36 -1.11
C SER A 285 21.72 -3.69 -0.67
N SER A 286 21.64 -2.37 -0.84
CA SER A 286 20.43 -1.58 -0.63
C SER A 286 19.45 -1.75 -1.80
N SER A 287 18.42 -2.57 -1.59
CA SER A 287 17.29 -2.71 -2.52
C SER A 287 16.27 -1.57 -2.29
N PRO A 288 15.90 -0.76 -3.31
CA PRO A 288 14.94 0.31 -3.13
C PRO A 288 13.50 -0.23 -3.21
N SER A 289 12.74 -0.12 -2.12
CA SER A 289 11.27 -0.19 -2.17
C SER A 289 10.73 1.11 -2.79
N PRO A 290 9.70 1.09 -3.65
CA PRO A 290 9.01 2.30 -4.04
C PRO A 290 8.27 2.82 -2.81
N SER A 291 8.79 3.89 -2.21
CA SER A 291 8.11 4.59 -1.12
C SER A 291 6.92 5.36 -1.68
N SER A 292 5.70 4.93 -1.36
CA SER A 292 4.50 5.80 -1.39
C SER A 292 4.41 6.59 -0.09
N SER A 293 5.39 7.45 0.20
CA SER A 293 5.31 8.35 1.35
C SER A 293 5.84 9.74 0.97
N PRO A 294 5.08 10.82 1.27
CA PRO A 294 5.37 12.15 0.79
C PRO A 294 6.61 12.75 1.48
N SER A 295 7.49 13.34 0.67
CA SER A 295 8.47 14.32 1.14
C SER A 295 7.78 15.66 1.41
N SER A 296 7.96 16.21 2.61
CA SER A 296 7.43 17.51 3.07
C SER A 296 7.78 18.66 2.11
N PRO A 297 6.86 19.58 1.75
CA PRO A 297 7.21 20.83 1.08
C PRO A 297 7.23 22.01 2.05
N SER A 298 8.27 22.83 1.91
CA SER A 298 8.38 24.20 2.42
C SER A 298 7.44 25.16 1.65
N ASP A 299 6.99 26.19 2.36
CA ASP A 299 5.96 27.16 1.98
C ASP A 299 6.20 27.88 0.64
N SER A 300 5.13 27.99 -0.17
CA SER A 300 4.94 29.12 -1.08
C SER A 300 3.44 29.37 -1.33
N ARG A 301 3.10 30.67 -1.33
CA ARG A 301 1.73 31.25 -1.32
C ARG A 301 0.88 30.82 -2.53
N MET A 302 -0.39 30.50 -2.27
CA MET A 302 -1.40 30.19 -3.31
C MET A 302 -2.30 31.39 -3.61
N ASN A 303 -2.53 31.64 -4.91
CA ASN A 303 -3.71 32.32 -5.45
C ASN A 303 -4.80 31.27 -5.73
N ASN A 304 -6.02 31.52 -5.25
CA ASN A 304 -7.16 30.61 -5.33
C ASN A 304 -8.18 31.07 -6.36
N ASN A 305 -8.62 30.14 -7.22
CA ASN A 305 -9.95 30.09 -7.80
C ASN A 305 -10.33 28.59 -7.90
N ASN A 306 -11.18 28.10 -6.99
CA ASN A 306 -11.74 26.75 -7.05
C ASN A 306 -13.11 26.72 -6.36
N THR A 307 -14.03 25.99 -6.97
CA THR A 307 -15.42 25.75 -6.55
C THR A 307 -15.45 24.94 -5.24
N SER A 308 -16.02 25.53 -4.18
CA SER A 308 -16.12 24.91 -2.85
C SER A 308 -17.44 24.16 -2.69
N GLN A 309 -17.41 22.92 -2.18
CA GLN A 309 -18.58 22.22 -1.66
C GLN A 309 -18.51 22.23 -0.14
N SER A 310 -19.56 22.75 0.53
CA SER A 310 -19.67 22.75 1.98
C SER A 310 -20.39 21.49 2.46
N VAL A 311 -19.85 20.85 3.50
CA VAL A 311 -20.52 19.74 4.21
C VAL A 311 -20.71 20.19 5.65
N THR A 312 -21.96 20.30 6.09
CA THR A 312 -22.32 20.62 7.47
C THR A 312 -22.72 19.34 8.20
N ILE A 313 -21.95 18.99 9.24
CA ILE A 313 -22.30 17.89 10.14
C ILE A 313 -23.33 18.45 11.13
N LYS A 314 -24.58 17.98 11.06
CA LYS A 314 -25.61 18.35 12.04
C LYS A 314 -25.34 17.63 13.36
N PRO A 315 -25.69 18.23 14.52
CA PRO A 315 -25.63 17.53 15.80
C PRO A 315 -26.57 16.33 15.76
N TYR A 316 -26.03 15.12 15.90
CA TYR A 316 -26.82 13.90 15.96
C TYR A 316 -27.17 13.61 17.41
N SER A 317 -28.43 13.82 17.77
CA SER A 317 -29.05 13.26 18.95
C SER A 317 -29.01 11.73 18.86
N ARG A 318 -28.21 11.12 19.75
CA ARG A 318 -28.18 9.68 20.11
C ARG A 318 -28.33 8.71 18.94
N LEU A 319 -27.20 8.24 18.41
CA LEU A 319 -27.14 6.94 17.75
C LEU A 319 -27.48 5.85 18.77
N ILE A 320 -28.70 5.31 18.70
CA ILE A 320 -29.05 4.03 19.30
C ILE A 320 -28.49 2.95 18.37
N PHE A 321 -27.39 2.33 18.76
CA PHE A 321 -26.94 1.10 18.12
C PHE A 321 -27.89 -0.04 18.55
N PRO A 322 -28.40 -0.88 17.65
CA PRO A 322 -29.06 -2.12 18.08
C PRO A 322 -28.04 -2.95 18.85
N GLN A 323 -28.31 -3.17 20.14
CA GLN A 323 -27.58 -4.12 20.96
C GLN A 323 -27.70 -5.49 20.29
N THR A 324 -26.59 -6.01 19.78
CA THR A 324 -26.47 -7.44 19.53
C THR A 324 -26.40 -8.09 20.90
N THR A 325 -27.38 -8.93 21.21
CA THR A 325 -27.46 -9.75 22.41
C THR A 325 -26.24 -10.65 22.49
N ALA A 326 -25.26 -10.24 23.29
CA ALA A 326 -24.19 -11.11 23.75
C ALA A 326 -24.77 -12.03 24.84
N THR A 327 -24.92 -13.31 24.51
CA THR A 327 -25.18 -14.34 25.51
C THR A 327 -23.96 -14.44 26.42
N SER A 328 -24.22 -14.23 27.70
CA SER A 328 -23.29 -14.25 28.82
C SER A 328 -22.49 -15.56 28.94
N LEU A 329 -21.18 -15.45 29.13
CA LEU A 329 -20.44 -16.35 30.00
C LEU A 329 -19.56 -15.52 30.95
N SER A 330 -19.57 -15.98 32.19
CA SER A 330 -19.27 -15.29 33.43
C SER A 330 -17.79 -14.97 33.67
N SER A 331 -17.57 -13.77 34.21
CA SER A 331 -16.56 -13.31 35.17
C SER A 331 -15.35 -14.21 35.50
N CYS A 332 -14.15 -13.65 35.32
CA CYS A 332 -13.11 -13.72 36.35
C CYS A 332 -12.21 -12.47 36.28
N SER A 333 -12.17 -11.74 37.39
CA SER A 333 -11.50 -10.45 37.57
C SER A 333 -10.05 -10.64 38.00
N ILE A 334 -9.08 -10.08 37.27
CA ILE A 334 -7.73 -9.77 37.80
C ILE A 334 -7.24 -8.48 37.14
N ALA A 335 -6.87 -7.49 37.97
CA ALA A 335 -6.28 -6.21 37.57
C ALA A 335 -4.72 -6.27 37.62
N PRO A 336 -3.98 -5.21 37.26
CA PRO A 336 -3.11 -5.16 36.08
C PRO A 336 -1.62 -5.32 36.38
N GLY A 337 -0.84 -5.85 35.43
CA GLY A 337 0.61 -5.97 35.54
C GLY A 337 1.30 -6.15 34.18
N ASN A 338 2.40 -5.43 34.01
CA ASN A 338 3.23 -5.31 32.81
C ASN A 338 3.84 -6.63 32.26
N ARG A 339 4.18 -6.55 30.96
CA ARG A 339 5.04 -7.43 30.14
C ARG A 339 4.37 -8.72 29.62
N CYS A 340 4.41 -8.91 28.29
CA CYS A 340 5.25 -9.95 27.68
C CYS A 340 5.06 -10.03 26.16
N TYR A 341 6.16 -9.74 25.48
CA TYR A 341 6.62 -10.47 24.30
C TYR A 341 6.70 -11.98 24.61
N ASN A 342 6.50 -12.82 23.58
CA ASN A 342 6.58 -14.29 23.55
C ASN A 342 5.25 -15.03 23.69
N GLY A 343 4.73 -15.51 22.54
CA GLY A 343 3.63 -16.45 22.51
C GLY A 343 3.21 -16.86 21.09
N MET A 344 4.08 -17.54 20.33
CA MET A 344 3.63 -18.40 19.23
C MET A 344 4.68 -19.47 18.88
N LYS A 345 4.93 -20.37 19.84
CA LYS A 345 5.41 -21.73 19.61
C LYS A 345 4.41 -22.65 20.29
N HIS A 346 3.51 -23.26 19.50
CA HIS A 346 2.79 -24.53 19.74
C HIS A 346 1.48 -24.57 18.96
N ILE A 347 1.53 -24.72 17.63
CA ILE A 347 0.48 -25.43 16.87
C ILE A 347 1.20 -26.14 15.71
N LEU A 348 1.77 -27.31 16.01
CA LEU A 348 2.21 -28.31 15.05
C LEU A 348 2.36 -29.62 15.84
N ASN A 349 1.23 -30.26 16.12
CA ASN A 349 1.11 -31.71 16.25
C ASN A 349 -0.36 -32.05 16.45
N ASN A 350 -0.75 -33.19 15.85
CA ASN A 350 -2.07 -33.83 15.85
C ASN A 350 -3.02 -33.31 14.75
N HIS A 351 -2.99 -33.97 13.59
CA HIS A 351 -3.96 -35.03 13.29
C HIS A 351 -3.77 -35.52 11.85
N ALA A 352 -3.08 -36.66 11.73
CA ALA A 352 -3.25 -37.59 10.62
C ALA A 352 -3.81 -38.89 11.22
N LYS A 353 -4.85 -39.42 10.56
CA LYS A 353 -5.60 -40.68 10.77
C LYS A 353 -7.05 -40.47 11.19
N LEU A 354 -7.95 -40.55 10.21
CA LEU A 354 -8.94 -41.63 10.10
C LEU A 354 -9.79 -41.41 8.86
N ALA A 355 -9.57 -42.26 7.86
CA ALA A 355 -10.56 -42.54 6.83
C ALA A 355 -11.38 -43.73 7.31
N GLN A 356 -12.71 -43.62 7.31
CA GLN A 356 -13.68 -44.64 6.90
C GLN A 356 -15.11 -44.18 7.20
N GLY A 357 -15.92 -44.11 6.15
CA GLY A 357 -17.21 -44.80 6.09
C GLY A 357 -18.44 -44.21 6.79
N VAL A 358 -19.48 -44.09 5.96
CA VAL A 358 -20.92 -44.32 6.23
C VAL A 358 -21.85 -43.10 6.26
N MET A 359 -22.74 -43.22 5.28
CA MET A 359 -23.95 -42.54 4.83
C MET A 359 -25.08 -42.28 5.87
N VAL A 360 -25.97 -41.34 5.49
CA VAL A 360 -27.40 -41.19 5.86
C VAL A 360 -27.62 -40.62 7.28
N ARG A 361 -28.35 -39.52 7.50
CA ARG A 361 -29.61 -39.03 6.91
C ARG A 361 -29.67 -37.51 6.98
#